data_AF-A0A4W2G6K1-F1
#
_entry.id   AF-A0A4W2G6K1-F1
#
_cell.length_a   1.000
_cell.length_b   1.000
_cell.length_c   1.000
_cell.angle_alpha   90.00
_cell.angle_beta   90.00
_cell.angle_gamma   90.00
#
_symmetry.space_group_name_H-M   'P 1'
#
loop_
_entity.id
_entity.type
_entity.pdbx_description
1 polymer ?
#
loop_
_entity_poly.entity_id
_entity_poly.type
_entity_poly.pdbx_seq_one_letter_code
_entity_poly.pdbx_strand_id
1 'polypeptide(L)'
;MADGDGLGEAAIAAASPASAPGLSPSLGWRERLRAGLAGTGASLWFVAGLGLLYALRVPLRLCENLAAVTVFLNSLTPKFYVALTGTSSLISGLIFIFEWWYFHKHGTSFIEQVSVSHLRPLMGGTESSISEPGSPSNNRESETSRQNLSECKVWRNPLNLFRGAEYRRYTWVTGKEPLTYYDMNLSAQDHQTFFTCDTDFLRPSDTVMQKAWRERNPPARIKAAYQALELNNDCATAYVLLAEEEATTIVDAERLFKQALKAGETIYRRSQQCQHQSPQHEAQLRRDTNVLVYIKRRLAMCARKLGRIREAVKIMRDLMKEFPPLTMLNIHENLLESLLELQAYADVQAVLAKYDDISLPKSAAICYTAALLKTRTVSDKFSPETASRRGLSTAEINAVEAIHRAVEFNPHVPKYLLEMKSLILPPEHILKRGDSEAIAYAFFHLQHWKRIEGALHLLQCTWEGTFRMIPYPLEKGHLFYPYPSCTETADRELLPYLVCFYFKHDTRLWKFSAFLMSLLFAFHHVSVYPKKEIPFFIHFTAGLCSSTAMIAFLTHQFPEIMGVFAKAEHYHHPGPC
;
A
#
# COMPACT_ATOMS: atom_id res chain seq x y z
N MET A 1 75.20 26.58 34.60
CA MET A 1 75.74 27.95 34.48
C MET A 1 74.55 28.88 34.55
N ALA A 2 74.47 29.64 35.65
CA ALA A 2 73.58 30.76 35.99
C ALA A 2 72.07 30.47 35.92
N ASP A 3 71.34 30.40 37.04
CA ASP A 3 70.93 31.49 37.96
C ASP A 3 70.03 32.52 37.26
N GLY A 4 68.90 32.98 37.78
CA GLY A 4 68.34 32.92 39.13
C GLY A 4 66.82 33.18 39.07
N ASP A 5 66.05 32.70 40.04
CA ASP A 5 65.81 33.30 41.37
C ASP A 5 64.70 34.36 41.39
N GLY A 6 63.83 34.24 42.39
CA GLY A 6 62.82 35.22 42.80
C GLY A 6 61.41 34.66 42.77
N LEU A 7 61.06 33.72 43.66
CA LEU A 7 60.44 33.97 44.98
C LEU A 7 59.09 34.68 44.82
N GLY A 8 57.96 34.01 45.09
CA GLY A 8 57.55 33.57 46.43
C GLY A 8 56.49 34.59 46.90
N GLU A 9 55.38 34.28 47.52
CA GLU A 9 54.93 33.21 48.43
C GLU A 9 53.48 33.63 48.77
N ALA A 10 52.55 32.85 49.31
CA ALA A 10 52.52 31.50 49.85
C ALA A 10 51.02 31.20 50.03
N ALA A 11 50.59 30.00 49.62
CA ALA A 11 50.15 28.93 50.53
C ALA A 11 48.68 29.09 50.99
N ILE A 12 47.87 28.04 51.09
CA ILE A 12 48.09 26.79 51.82
C ILE A 12 47.14 25.74 51.20
N ALA A 13 47.70 24.62 50.70
CA ALA A 13 47.54 23.23 51.20
C ALA A 13 46.14 22.61 51.05
N ALA A 14 45.95 21.30 50.85
CA ALA A 14 46.78 20.17 50.48
C ALA A 14 45.81 19.04 50.06
N ALA A 15 46.30 18.19 49.15
CA ALA A 15 45.93 16.82 48.81
C ALA A 15 44.63 16.16 49.36
N SER A 16 43.79 15.72 48.40
CA SER A 16 43.02 14.47 48.24
C SER A 16 42.96 13.45 49.39
N PRO A 17 41.82 12.74 49.65
CA PRO A 17 41.27 11.77 48.67
C PRO A 17 39.74 11.46 48.68
N ALA A 18 39.29 10.88 47.55
CA ALA A 18 38.17 9.93 47.32
C ALA A 18 36.66 10.32 47.42
N SER A 19 35.89 9.75 46.46
CA SER A 19 34.43 9.48 46.35
C SER A 19 33.54 10.45 45.52
N ALA A 20 32.74 9.85 44.61
CA ALA A 20 31.73 10.42 43.68
C ALA A 20 30.59 11.19 44.40
N PRO A 21 29.69 12.00 43.76
CA PRO A 21 29.21 11.99 42.36
C PRO A 21 29.00 13.39 41.69
N GLY A 22 28.87 13.45 40.36
CA GLY A 22 28.42 14.66 39.64
C GLY A 22 27.65 14.30 38.37
N LEU A 23 26.32 14.35 38.40
CA LEU A 23 25.48 15.50 37.98
C LEU A 23 25.60 15.84 36.48
N SER A 24 24.66 15.28 35.71
CA SER A 24 24.27 15.71 34.37
C SER A 24 23.90 17.21 34.34
N PRO A 25 24.27 17.97 33.29
CA PRO A 25 23.87 19.37 33.18
C PRO A 25 22.36 19.50 32.98
N SER A 26 21.78 20.39 33.78
CA SER A 26 20.35 20.69 33.86
C SER A 26 19.80 21.30 32.56
N LEU A 27 18.69 20.73 32.08
CA LEU A 27 17.83 21.28 31.03
C LEU A 27 17.43 22.74 31.35
N GLY A 28 17.57 23.63 30.37
CA GLY A 28 17.28 25.04 30.52
C GLY A 28 15.81 25.33 30.83
N TRP A 29 15.57 26.31 31.71
CA TRP A 29 14.25 26.78 32.13
C TRP A 29 13.26 27.09 30.98
N ARG A 30 13.78 27.41 29.78
CA ARG A 30 12.99 27.62 28.55
C ARG A 30 12.31 26.35 28.01
N GLU A 31 12.85 25.17 28.27
CA GLU A 31 12.23 23.90 27.84
C GLU A 31 11.17 23.41 28.83
N ARG A 32 11.34 23.70 30.13
CA ARG A 32 10.29 23.51 31.14
C ARG A 32 9.08 24.42 30.91
N LEU A 33 9.28 25.66 30.46
CA LEU A 33 8.19 26.55 30.05
C LEU A 33 7.46 26.07 28.78
N ARG A 34 8.20 25.53 27.79
CA ARG A 34 7.60 24.99 26.56
C ARG A 34 6.80 23.70 26.82
N ALA A 35 7.26 22.83 27.71
CA ALA A 35 6.54 21.62 28.10
C ALA A 35 5.28 21.92 28.94
N GLY A 36 5.28 22.99 29.75
CA GLY A 36 4.10 23.42 30.52
C GLY A 36 2.99 24.08 29.70
N LEU A 37 3.32 24.59 28.49
CA LEU A 37 2.36 25.28 27.61
C LEU A 37 1.72 24.37 26.54
N ALA A 38 2.25 23.17 26.32
CA ALA A 38 1.72 22.23 25.33
C ALA A 38 0.39 21.56 25.76
N GLY A 39 0.00 21.66 27.04
CA GLY A 39 -1.27 21.13 27.56
C GLY A 39 -2.33 22.18 27.92
N THR A 40 -2.01 23.48 27.79
CA THR A 40 -2.87 24.59 28.31
C THR A 40 -3.43 25.50 27.22
N GLY A 41 -3.04 25.31 25.96
CA GLY A 41 -3.50 26.14 24.83
C GLY A 41 -5.02 26.17 24.67
N ALA A 42 -5.71 25.03 24.79
CA ALA A 42 -7.17 24.97 24.70
C ALA A 42 -7.86 25.74 25.85
N SER A 43 -7.29 25.70 27.05
CA SER A 43 -7.82 26.44 28.21
C SER A 43 -7.67 27.96 28.03
N LEU A 44 -6.58 28.43 27.43
CA LEU A 44 -6.33 29.85 27.19
C LEU A 44 -7.26 30.42 26.11
N TRP A 45 -7.49 29.66 25.03
CA TRP A 45 -8.47 30.04 24.00
C TRP A 45 -9.91 30.01 24.53
N PHE A 46 -10.25 29.06 25.40
CA PHE A 46 -11.56 29.00 26.04
C PHE A 46 -11.82 30.22 26.95
N VAL A 47 -10.82 30.61 27.76
CA VAL A 47 -10.90 31.81 28.61
C VAL A 47 -10.97 33.09 27.78
N ALA A 48 -10.18 33.18 26.70
CA ALA A 48 -10.24 34.31 25.78
C ALA A 48 -11.60 34.41 25.05
N GLY A 49 -12.16 33.27 24.64
CA GLY A 49 -13.49 33.19 24.05
C GLY A 49 -14.59 33.63 25.02
N LEU A 50 -14.53 33.18 26.28
CA LEU A 50 -15.44 33.63 27.35
C LEU A 50 -15.30 35.13 27.63
N GLY A 51 -14.07 35.65 27.64
CA GLY A 51 -13.79 37.08 27.81
C GLY A 51 -14.39 37.93 26.68
N LEU A 52 -14.28 37.46 25.42
CA LEU A 52 -14.86 38.12 24.26
C LEU A 52 -16.41 38.08 24.30
N LEU A 53 -16.99 36.93 24.67
CA LEU A 53 -18.43 36.78 24.88
C LEU A 53 -18.96 37.73 25.96
N TYR A 54 -18.20 37.89 27.05
CA TYR A 54 -18.53 38.82 28.12
C TYR A 54 -18.41 40.28 27.66
N ALA A 55 -17.38 40.64 26.90
CA ALA A 55 -17.22 41.99 26.37
C ALA A 55 -18.33 42.37 25.37
N LEU A 56 -18.79 41.41 24.57
CA LEU A 56 -19.83 41.60 23.56
C LEU A 56 -21.27 41.47 24.11
N ARG A 57 -21.44 41.15 25.41
CA ARG A 57 -22.75 40.90 26.03
C ARG A 57 -23.74 42.07 25.91
N VAL A 58 -23.23 43.30 26.00
CA VAL A 58 -24.02 44.54 25.95
C VAL A 58 -24.34 44.93 24.50
N PRO A 59 -23.37 45.01 23.55
CA PRO A 59 -23.69 45.38 22.17
C PRO A 59 -24.52 44.33 21.41
N LEU A 60 -24.42 43.04 21.74
CA LEU A 60 -25.20 41.98 21.09
C LEU A 60 -26.56 41.68 21.74
N ARG A 61 -26.93 42.43 22.80
CA ARG A 61 -28.17 42.17 23.59
C ARG A 61 -28.33 40.69 23.93
N LEU A 62 -27.24 40.04 24.32
CA LEU A 62 -27.17 38.59 24.50
C LEU A 62 -28.22 38.10 25.50
N CYS A 63 -28.49 38.85 26.58
CA CYS A 63 -29.52 38.51 27.56
C CYS A 63 -30.94 38.57 27.00
N GLU A 64 -31.26 39.55 26.14
CA GLU A 64 -32.59 39.66 25.51
C GLU A 64 -32.80 38.55 24.48
N ASN A 65 -31.77 38.23 23.70
CA ASN A 65 -31.79 37.16 22.72
C ASN A 65 -31.82 35.76 23.37
N LEU A 66 -31.09 35.57 24.47
CA LEU A 66 -31.18 34.35 25.30
C LEU A 66 -32.56 34.23 25.93
N ALA A 67 -33.15 35.31 26.45
CA ALA A 67 -34.52 35.28 26.97
C ALA A 67 -35.54 34.93 25.88
N ALA A 68 -35.40 35.48 24.67
CA ALA A 68 -36.26 35.15 23.52
C ALA A 68 -36.11 33.69 23.07
N VAL A 69 -34.87 33.18 23.02
CA VAL A 69 -34.57 31.77 22.71
C VAL A 69 -35.09 30.85 23.82
N THR A 70 -34.98 31.22 25.09
CA THR A 70 -35.50 30.45 26.23
C THR A 70 -37.03 30.43 26.22
N VAL A 71 -37.71 31.53 25.92
CA VAL A 71 -39.18 31.57 25.74
C VAL A 71 -39.62 30.71 24.55
N PHE A 72 -38.87 30.74 23.45
CA PHE A 72 -39.12 29.88 22.28
C PHE A 72 -38.89 28.40 22.60
N LEU A 73 -37.81 28.04 23.30
CA LEU A 73 -37.52 26.68 23.73
C LEU A 73 -38.54 26.17 24.77
N ASN A 74 -39.07 27.05 25.62
CA ASN A 74 -40.09 26.75 26.62
C ASN A 74 -41.50 26.56 26.03
N SER A 75 -41.74 26.97 24.78
CA SER A 75 -43.01 26.76 24.08
C SER A 75 -43.03 25.47 23.24
N LEU A 76 -41.90 24.76 23.15
CA LEU A 76 -41.79 23.48 22.46
C LEU A 76 -42.22 22.34 23.39
N THR A 77 -43.18 21.53 22.95
CA THR A 77 -43.65 20.37 23.73
C THR A 77 -42.56 19.29 23.83
N PRO A 78 -42.51 18.49 24.92
CA PRO A 78 -41.54 17.40 25.07
C PRO A 78 -41.50 16.43 23.88
N LYS A 79 -42.64 16.22 23.20
CA LYS A 79 -42.73 15.41 21.97
C LYS A 79 -41.94 16.00 20.81
N PHE A 80 -41.87 17.33 20.71
CA PHE A 80 -41.06 18.00 19.70
C PHE A 80 -39.56 17.86 19.99
N TYR A 81 -39.13 17.92 21.27
CA TYR A 81 -37.73 17.66 21.64
C TYR A 81 -37.30 16.23 21.30
N VAL A 82 -38.15 15.23 21.56
CA VAL A 82 -37.87 13.83 21.19
C VAL A 82 -37.82 13.67 19.67
N ALA A 83 -38.72 14.32 18.93
CA ALA A 83 -38.70 14.29 17.46
C ALA A 83 -37.46 14.99 16.88
N LEU A 84 -37.05 16.14 17.45
CA LEU A 84 -35.90 16.91 16.99
C LEU A 84 -34.57 16.20 17.31
N THR A 85 -34.43 15.65 18.52
CA THR A 85 -33.25 14.87 18.92
C THR A 85 -33.17 13.53 18.17
N GLY A 86 -34.31 12.88 17.93
CA GLY A 86 -34.38 11.67 17.11
C GLY A 86 -33.99 11.92 15.64
N THR A 87 -34.54 12.97 15.03
CA THR A 87 -34.23 13.32 13.62
C THR A 87 -32.79 13.79 13.43
N SER A 88 -32.27 14.63 14.34
CA SER A 88 -30.86 15.04 14.32
C SER A 88 -29.88 13.89 14.56
N SER A 89 -30.21 12.93 15.43
CA SER A 89 -29.42 11.71 15.62
C SER A 89 -29.43 10.81 14.38
N LEU A 90 -30.58 10.65 13.71
CA LEU A 90 -30.70 9.88 12.46
C LEU A 90 -29.86 10.51 11.34
N ILE A 91 -29.98 11.82 11.15
CA ILE A 91 -29.20 12.57 10.14
C ILE A 91 -27.71 12.48 10.45
N SER A 92 -27.31 12.66 11.71
CA SER A 92 -25.91 12.54 12.13
C SER A 92 -25.36 11.12 11.91
N GLY A 93 -26.17 10.09 12.16
CA GLY A 93 -25.81 8.70 11.88
C GLY A 93 -25.63 8.41 10.39
N LEU A 94 -26.51 8.95 9.53
CA LEU A 94 -26.38 8.82 8.07
C LEU A 94 -25.13 9.55 7.53
N ILE A 95 -24.87 10.76 8.03
CA ILE A 95 -23.65 11.51 7.70
C ILE A 95 -22.43 10.71 8.17
N PHE A 96 -22.45 10.14 9.37
CA PHE A 96 -21.36 9.31 9.87
C PHE A 96 -21.13 8.06 9.02
N ILE A 97 -22.18 7.35 8.61
CA ILE A 97 -22.08 6.17 7.74
C ILE A 97 -21.49 6.56 6.39
N PHE A 98 -21.93 7.67 5.81
CA PHE A 98 -21.42 8.18 4.54
C PHE A 98 -19.97 8.64 4.66
N GLU A 99 -19.64 9.39 5.70
CA GLU A 99 -18.28 9.88 5.99
C GLU A 99 -17.32 8.73 6.25
N TRP A 100 -17.76 7.71 7.00
CA TRP A 100 -17.00 6.50 7.26
C TRP A 100 -16.76 5.70 5.98
N TRP A 101 -17.80 5.50 5.17
CA TRP A 101 -17.68 4.84 3.86
C TRP A 101 -16.75 5.61 2.91
N TYR A 102 -16.90 6.93 2.84
CA TYR A 102 -16.10 7.80 1.99
C TYR A 102 -14.64 7.81 2.44
N PHE A 103 -14.38 7.97 3.74
CA PHE A 103 -13.04 7.89 4.31
C PHE A 103 -12.39 6.52 4.06
N HIS A 104 -13.16 5.44 4.18
CA HIS A 104 -12.65 4.10 3.88
C HIS A 104 -12.25 3.94 2.42
N LYS A 105 -13.04 4.49 1.50
CA LYS A 105 -12.80 4.37 0.05
C LYS A 105 -11.69 5.29 -0.45
N HIS A 106 -11.63 6.53 0.03
CA HIS A 106 -10.80 7.59 -0.51
C HIS A 106 -9.61 7.97 0.39
N GLY A 107 -9.62 7.55 1.65
CA GLY A 107 -8.55 7.84 2.61
C GLY A 107 -8.52 9.27 3.13
N THR A 108 -9.49 10.10 2.78
CA THR A 108 -9.63 11.49 3.21
C THR A 108 -11.04 11.70 3.75
N SER A 109 -11.19 12.56 4.77
CA SER A 109 -12.51 12.98 5.24
C SER A 109 -13.10 13.97 4.23
N PHE A 110 -14.33 13.70 3.78
CA PHE A 110 -15.06 14.60 2.88
C PHE A 110 -15.35 15.91 3.59
N ILE A 111 -15.76 15.83 4.86
CA ILE A 111 -16.07 17.02 5.67
C ILE A 111 -14.81 17.84 5.94
N GLU A 112 -13.66 17.21 6.19
CA GLU A 112 -12.39 17.91 6.36
C GLU A 112 -11.99 18.65 5.08
N GLN A 113 -12.08 18.03 3.90
CA GLN A 113 -11.78 18.67 2.62
C GLN A 113 -12.67 19.89 2.35
N VAL A 114 -13.98 19.76 2.59
CA VAL A 114 -14.95 20.84 2.40
C VAL A 114 -14.75 21.95 3.45
N SER A 115 -14.48 21.59 4.71
CA SER A 115 -14.24 22.56 5.78
C SER A 115 -12.96 23.36 5.56
N VAL A 116 -11.87 22.72 5.12
CA VAL A 116 -10.63 23.39 4.76
C VAL A 116 -10.82 24.27 3.53
N SER A 117 -11.58 23.86 2.51
CA SER A 117 -11.82 24.72 1.34
C SER A 117 -12.64 25.98 1.65
N HIS A 118 -13.55 25.93 2.63
CA HIS A 118 -14.39 27.07 2.99
C HIS A 118 -13.86 27.93 4.14
N LEU A 119 -13.03 27.37 5.04
CA LEU A 119 -12.46 28.11 6.18
C LEU A 119 -11.06 28.70 5.89
N ARG A 120 -10.35 28.21 4.86
CA ARG A 120 -9.02 28.72 4.47
C ARG A 120 -8.97 30.20 4.06
N PRO A 121 -10.01 30.81 3.46
CA PRO A 121 -10.05 32.25 3.24
C PRO A 121 -10.19 33.08 4.53
N LEU A 122 -10.63 32.48 5.64
CA LEU A 122 -10.92 33.16 6.91
C LEU A 122 -9.77 33.01 7.93
N MET A 123 -8.97 31.96 7.83
CA MET A 123 -7.75 31.77 8.62
C MET A 123 -6.54 32.32 7.85
N GLY A 124 -6.26 33.62 8.05
CA GLY A 124 -5.14 34.32 7.45
C GLY A 124 -3.80 33.58 7.60
N GLY A 125 -3.23 33.19 6.46
CA GLY A 125 -1.87 32.72 6.30
C GLY A 125 -1.24 33.48 5.15
N THR A 126 -0.70 34.65 5.46
CA THR A 126 0.12 35.48 4.58
C THR A 126 1.42 34.76 4.28
N GLU A 127 1.62 34.28 3.05
CA GLU A 127 2.96 34.17 2.48
C GLU A 127 3.02 34.99 1.19
N SER A 128 3.93 35.93 1.21
CA SER A 128 4.21 36.97 0.23
C SER A 128 4.59 36.41 -1.13
N SER A 129 3.69 36.54 -2.10
CA SER A 129 4.03 36.48 -3.52
C SER A 129 4.74 37.77 -3.93
N ILE A 130 6.08 37.73 -3.99
CA ILE A 130 6.83 38.74 -4.74
C ILE A 130 6.49 38.53 -6.21
N SER A 131 5.89 39.56 -6.78
CA SER A 131 5.54 39.68 -8.19
C SER A 131 6.64 40.48 -8.87
N GLU A 132 7.30 39.93 -9.89
CA GLU A 132 7.94 40.75 -10.92
C GLU A 132 7.32 40.44 -12.29
N PRO A 133 7.24 41.42 -13.20
CA PRO A 133 6.37 41.37 -14.37
C PRO A 133 7.11 41.03 -15.68
N GLY A 134 6.51 40.15 -16.48
CA GLY A 134 6.45 40.27 -17.93
C GLY A 134 7.57 39.65 -18.78
N SER A 135 7.27 38.55 -19.47
CA SER A 135 7.34 38.46 -20.95
C SER A 135 6.63 37.19 -21.47
N PRO A 136 6.02 37.21 -22.68
CA PRO A 136 5.04 36.22 -23.12
C PRO A 136 5.66 35.13 -24.01
N SER A 137 5.26 33.87 -23.84
CA SER A 137 4.90 32.92 -24.92
C SER A 137 4.87 31.46 -24.46
N ASN A 138 3.95 30.70 -25.07
CA ASN A 138 3.77 29.24 -25.07
C ASN A 138 3.08 28.58 -23.85
N ASN A 139 1.77 28.83 -23.76
CA ASN A 139 0.81 27.88 -23.22
C ASN A 139 0.78 26.60 -24.07
N ARG A 140 1.20 25.45 -23.54
CA ARG A 140 0.56 24.13 -23.78
C ARG A 140 1.05 22.89 -23.01
N GLU A 141 1.97 22.98 -22.03
CA GLU A 141 2.53 21.75 -21.41
C GLU A 141 2.36 21.58 -19.89
N SER A 142 1.55 22.40 -19.20
CA SER A 142 1.50 22.39 -17.73
C SER A 142 0.19 21.90 -17.07
N GLU A 143 -0.70 21.23 -17.81
CA GLU A 143 -1.90 20.59 -17.20
C GLU A 143 -1.77 19.07 -16.98
N THR A 144 -0.83 18.39 -17.64
CA THR A 144 -0.64 16.93 -17.53
C THR A 144 0.15 16.49 -16.29
N SER A 145 0.83 17.40 -15.59
CA SER A 145 1.71 17.04 -14.46
C SER A 145 1.02 17.05 -13.08
N ARG A 146 -0.18 17.62 -12.97
CA ARG A 146 -0.97 17.60 -11.71
C ARG A 146 -2.05 16.52 -11.66
N GLN A 147 -2.47 15.96 -12.79
CA GLN A 147 -3.49 14.91 -12.85
C GLN A 147 -2.93 13.47 -12.77
N ASN A 148 -1.61 13.29 -12.87
CA ASN A 148 -0.98 11.96 -12.89
C ASN A 148 -0.53 11.41 -11.52
N LEU A 149 -0.78 12.14 -10.43
CA LEU A 149 -0.39 11.72 -9.07
C LEU A 149 -1.42 10.82 -8.36
N SER A 150 -2.54 10.49 -9.02
CA SER A 150 -3.72 9.89 -8.39
C SER A 150 -4.10 8.46 -8.84
N GLU A 151 -3.32 7.79 -9.69
CA GLU A 151 -3.65 6.42 -10.13
C GLU A 151 -2.65 5.37 -9.62
N CYS A 152 -3.15 4.42 -8.83
CA CYS A 152 -2.41 3.27 -8.34
C CYS A 152 -2.10 2.31 -9.50
N LYS A 153 -0.95 2.48 -10.15
CA LYS A 153 -0.57 1.61 -11.29
C LYS A 153 -0.29 0.18 -10.84
N VAL A 154 -1.10 -0.75 -11.35
CA VAL A 154 -0.94 -2.19 -11.20
C VAL A 154 0.02 -2.74 -12.26
N TRP A 155 0.79 -3.77 -11.91
CA TRP A 155 1.80 -4.39 -12.78
C TRP A 155 1.55 -5.89 -12.86
N ARG A 156 1.88 -6.50 -14.00
CA ARG A 156 1.82 -7.96 -14.11
C ARG A 156 2.87 -8.60 -13.19
N ASN A 157 2.47 -9.65 -12.46
CA ASN A 157 3.36 -10.43 -11.63
C ASN A 157 4.32 -11.25 -12.52
N PRO A 158 5.64 -11.04 -12.45
CA PRO A 158 6.60 -11.75 -13.29
C PRO A 158 6.68 -13.24 -12.95
N LEU A 159 6.25 -13.65 -11.76
CA LEU A 159 6.26 -15.05 -11.31
C LEU A 159 4.84 -15.63 -11.22
N ASN A 160 3.86 -15.06 -11.93
CA ASN A 160 2.48 -15.54 -11.93
C ASN A 160 2.35 -17.04 -12.29
N LEU A 161 1.45 -17.73 -11.61
CA LEU A 161 1.27 -19.17 -11.79
C LEU A 161 0.57 -19.50 -13.12
N PHE A 162 0.56 -20.78 -13.49
CA PHE A 162 -0.20 -21.28 -14.65
C PHE A 162 -1.67 -21.46 -14.29
N ARG A 163 -2.58 -20.85 -15.06
CA ARG A 163 -4.00 -20.77 -14.67
C ARG A 163 -4.69 -22.12 -14.59
N GLY A 164 -4.53 -22.98 -15.58
CA GLY A 164 -5.04 -24.35 -15.56
C GLY A 164 -4.24 -25.24 -14.61
N ALA A 165 -2.91 -25.25 -14.75
CA ALA A 165 -2.07 -26.24 -14.08
C ALA A 165 -1.87 -25.98 -12.58
N GLU A 166 -2.02 -24.74 -12.11
CA GLU A 166 -1.74 -24.35 -10.73
C GLU A 166 -2.94 -23.68 -10.06
N TYR A 167 -3.45 -22.55 -10.59
CA TYR A 167 -4.58 -21.84 -9.96
C TYR A 167 -5.85 -22.70 -9.92
N ARG A 168 -6.25 -23.29 -11.05
CA ARG A 168 -7.47 -24.11 -11.13
C ARG A 168 -7.38 -25.36 -10.26
N ARG A 169 -6.17 -25.92 -10.08
CA ARG A 169 -5.96 -27.04 -9.15
C ARG A 169 -6.32 -26.66 -7.71
N TYR A 170 -6.02 -25.43 -7.30
CA TYR A 170 -6.45 -24.92 -6.00
C TYR A 170 -7.97 -24.81 -5.90
N THR A 171 -8.65 -24.29 -6.93
CA THR A 171 -10.11 -24.24 -6.99
C THR A 171 -10.74 -25.64 -6.90
N TRP A 172 -10.20 -26.62 -7.64
CA TRP A 172 -10.70 -28.00 -7.60
C TRP A 172 -10.60 -28.66 -6.23
N VAL A 173 -9.52 -28.39 -5.49
CA VAL A 173 -9.29 -28.99 -4.17
C VAL A 173 -10.06 -28.25 -3.07
N THR A 174 -10.14 -26.93 -3.14
CA THR A 174 -10.64 -26.10 -2.02
C THR A 174 -12.05 -25.55 -2.24
N GLY A 175 -12.54 -25.55 -3.48
CA GLY A 175 -13.77 -24.85 -3.89
C GLY A 175 -13.67 -23.32 -3.83
N LYS A 176 -12.46 -22.76 -3.61
CA LYS A 176 -12.23 -21.32 -3.50
C LYS A 176 -11.50 -20.80 -4.73
N GLU A 177 -11.94 -19.66 -5.23
CA GLU A 177 -11.25 -18.98 -6.33
C GLU A 177 -9.96 -18.31 -5.84
N PRO A 178 -8.79 -18.61 -6.44
CA PRO A 178 -7.52 -18.03 -6.04
C PRO A 178 -7.29 -16.62 -6.61
N LEU A 179 -7.99 -16.26 -7.68
CA LEU A 179 -7.88 -14.97 -8.37
C LEU A 179 -9.17 -14.18 -8.22
N THR A 180 -9.06 -12.87 -8.06
CA THR A 180 -10.24 -12.00 -7.98
C THR A 180 -10.80 -11.72 -9.38
N TYR A 181 -12.05 -11.28 -9.42
CA TYR A 181 -12.66 -10.81 -10.66
C TYR A 181 -11.90 -9.62 -11.26
N TYR A 182 -11.39 -8.72 -10.41
CA TYR A 182 -10.59 -7.59 -10.83
C TYR A 182 -9.28 -8.04 -11.49
N ASP A 183 -8.54 -8.95 -10.85
CA ASP A 183 -7.29 -9.50 -11.37
C ASP A 183 -7.48 -10.21 -12.73
N MET A 184 -8.53 -11.02 -12.85
CA MET A 184 -8.89 -11.68 -14.11
C MET A 184 -9.25 -10.71 -15.24
N ASN A 185 -9.86 -9.57 -14.92
CA ASN A 185 -10.14 -8.52 -15.92
C ASN A 185 -8.88 -7.81 -16.38
N LEU A 186 -7.92 -7.56 -15.48
CA LEU A 186 -6.62 -7.02 -15.85
C LEU A 186 -5.91 -7.97 -16.83
N SER A 187 -5.95 -9.29 -16.59
CA SER A 187 -5.36 -10.27 -17.53
C SER A 187 -6.02 -10.23 -18.91
N ALA A 188 -7.33 -10.01 -18.96
CA ALA A 188 -8.06 -9.85 -20.23
C ALA A 188 -7.69 -8.55 -20.97
N GLN A 189 -7.43 -7.46 -20.24
CA GLN A 189 -6.94 -6.21 -20.82
C GLN A 189 -5.51 -6.38 -21.36
N ASP A 190 -4.62 -6.95 -20.56
CA ASP A 190 -3.25 -7.29 -20.94
C ASP A 190 -3.19 -8.13 -22.23
N HIS A 191 -4.00 -9.18 -22.33
CA HIS A 191 -4.02 -10.03 -23.52
C HIS A 191 -4.51 -9.27 -24.76
N GLN A 192 -5.45 -8.33 -24.61
CA GLN A 192 -5.85 -7.47 -25.71
C GLN A 192 -4.69 -6.53 -26.11
N THR A 193 -4.02 -5.91 -25.15
CA THR A 193 -2.89 -5.02 -25.41
C THR A 193 -1.70 -5.73 -26.06
N PHE A 194 -1.38 -6.96 -25.62
CA PHE A 194 -0.18 -7.66 -26.07
C PHE A 194 -0.40 -8.52 -27.31
N PHE A 195 -1.57 -9.13 -27.46
CA PHE A 195 -1.80 -10.20 -28.45
C PHE A 195 -2.73 -9.81 -29.60
N THR A 196 -3.18 -8.55 -29.65
CA THR A 196 -4.04 -8.05 -30.72
C THR A 196 -3.41 -6.85 -31.42
N CYS A 197 -3.81 -6.63 -32.67
CA CYS A 197 -3.48 -5.42 -33.42
C CYS A 197 -4.60 -5.09 -34.42
N ASP A 198 -4.54 -3.89 -34.99
CA ASP A 198 -5.60 -3.39 -35.87
C ASP A 198 -5.79 -4.22 -37.13
N THR A 199 -4.83 -5.06 -37.53
CA THR A 199 -4.94 -5.91 -38.73
C THR A 199 -5.51 -7.30 -38.47
N ASP A 200 -5.90 -7.64 -37.24
CA ASP A 200 -6.42 -8.96 -36.91
C ASP A 200 -7.70 -9.33 -37.68
N PHE A 201 -8.49 -8.34 -38.13
CA PHE A 201 -9.67 -8.59 -38.96
C PHE A 201 -9.33 -9.22 -40.33
N LEU A 202 -8.08 -9.10 -40.79
CA LEU A 202 -7.59 -9.73 -42.01
C LEU A 202 -7.28 -11.22 -41.82
N ARG A 203 -7.23 -11.70 -40.58
CA ARG A 203 -6.87 -13.07 -40.21
C ARG A 203 -8.02 -13.70 -39.43
N PRO A 204 -8.83 -14.58 -40.05
CA PRO A 204 -10.03 -15.13 -39.42
C PRO A 204 -9.79 -15.76 -38.04
N SER A 205 -8.68 -16.48 -37.86
CA SER A 205 -8.29 -17.05 -36.57
C SER A 205 -8.04 -15.99 -35.49
N ASP A 206 -7.40 -14.87 -35.84
CA ASP A 206 -7.13 -13.79 -34.87
C ASP A 206 -8.40 -13.04 -34.50
N THR A 207 -9.36 -12.91 -35.42
CA THR A 207 -10.70 -12.35 -35.13
C THR A 207 -11.45 -13.20 -34.08
N VAL A 208 -11.34 -14.53 -34.17
CA VAL A 208 -11.88 -15.43 -33.13
C VAL A 208 -11.16 -15.22 -31.80
N MET A 209 -9.82 -15.13 -31.84
CA MET A 209 -9.02 -14.92 -30.63
C MET A 209 -9.30 -13.59 -29.95
N GLN A 210 -9.54 -12.50 -30.68
CA GLN A 210 -9.95 -11.21 -30.10
C GLN A 210 -11.22 -11.35 -29.23
N LYS A 211 -12.19 -12.15 -29.67
CA LYS A 211 -13.39 -12.46 -28.90
C LYS A 211 -13.04 -13.36 -27.70
N ALA A 212 -12.21 -14.37 -27.90
CA ALA A 212 -11.78 -15.28 -26.84
C ALA A 212 -11.10 -14.54 -25.68
N TRP A 213 -10.26 -13.54 -25.95
CA TRP A 213 -9.58 -12.77 -24.90
C TRP A 213 -10.52 -11.96 -24.00
N ARG A 214 -11.72 -11.62 -24.51
CA ARG A 214 -12.77 -10.91 -23.76
C ARG A 214 -13.78 -11.86 -23.10
N GLU A 215 -13.81 -13.12 -23.52
CA GLU A 215 -14.78 -14.11 -23.04
C GLU A 215 -14.50 -14.46 -21.58
N ARG A 216 -15.46 -14.25 -20.69
CA ARG A 216 -15.31 -14.47 -19.24
C ARG A 216 -15.45 -15.93 -18.83
N ASN A 217 -16.23 -16.71 -19.59
CA ASN A 217 -16.50 -18.10 -19.29
C ASN A 217 -15.33 -18.99 -19.80
N PRO A 218 -14.59 -19.69 -18.92
CA PRO A 218 -13.42 -20.46 -19.35
C PRO A 218 -13.73 -21.57 -20.37
N PRO A 219 -14.78 -22.41 -20.22
CA PRO A 219 -15.18 -23.34 -21.27
C PRO A 219 -15.46 -22.70 -22.63
N ALA A 220 -16.14 -21.56 -22.67
CA ALA A 220 -16.40 -20.84 -23.91
C ALA A 220 -15.11 -20.27 -24.53
N ARG A 221 -14.20 -19.78 -23.68
CA ARG A 221 -12.89 -19.28 -24.08
C ARG A 221 -12.01 -20.38 -24.71
N ILE A 222 -11.98 -21.57 -24.10
CA ILE A 222 -11.28 -22.75 -24.62
C ILE A 222 -11.89 -23.19 -25.96
N LYS A 223 -13.22 -23.25 -26.05
CA LYS A 223 -13.92 -23.58 -27.30
C LYS A 223 -13.56 -22.61 -28.44
N ALA A 224 -13.48 -21.30 -28.14
CA ALA A 224 -13.09 -20.31 -29.13
C ALA A 224 -11.63 -20.49 -29.60
N ALA A 225 -10.71 -20.88 -28.72
CA ALA A 225 -9.33 -21.19 -29.14
C ALA A 225 -9.27 -22.38 -30.10
N TYR A 226 -10.04 -23.45 -29.86
CA TYR A 226 -10.15 -24.55 -30.81
C TYR A 226 -10.75 -24.13 -32.16
N GLN A 227 -11.78 -23.28 -32.16
CA GLN A 227 -12.32 -22.70 -33.41
C GLN A 227 -11.29 -21.88 -34.18
N ALA A 228 -10.40 -21.15 -33.48
CA ALA A 228 -9.32 -20.43 -34.13
C ALA A 228 -8.30 -21.39 -34.79
N LEU A 229 -8.03 -22.55 -34.17
CA LEU A 229 -7.15 -23.59 -34.71
C LEU A 229 -7.76 -24.33 -35.90
N GLU A 230 -9.09 -24.52 -35.93
CA GLU A 230 -9.81 -25.06 -37.10
C GLU A 230 -9.66 -24.16 -38.33
N LEU A 231 -9.62 -22.84 -38.14
CA LEU A 231 -9.40 -21.85 -39.21
C LEU A 231 -7.93 -21.76 -39.62
N ASN A 232 -7.02 -21.82 -38.66
CA ASN A 232 -5.58 -21.77 -38.89
C ASN A 232 -4.85 -22.57 -37.80
N ASN A 233 -4.33 -23.73 -38.18
CA ASN A 233 -3.61 -24.60 -37.26
C ASN A 233 -2.29 -23.99 -36.73
N ASP A 234 -1.77 -22.94 -37.38
CA ASP A 234 -0.60 -22.18 -36.93
C ASP A 234 -1.00 -20.91 -36.14
N CYS A 235 -2.16 -20.89 -35.48
CA CYS A 235 -2.57 -19.79 -34.60
C CYS A 235 -1.83 -19.86 -33.24
N ALA A 236 -0.71 -19.15 -33.12
CA ALA A 236 0.12 -19.14 -31.91
C ALA A 236 -0.64 -18.69 -30.64
N THR A 237 -1.50 -17.68 -30.75
CA THR A 237 -2.30 -17.14 -29.63
C THR A 237 -3.36 -18.11 -29.14
N ALA A 238 -3.91 -18.97 -30.00
CA ALA A 238 -4.81 -20.04 -29.59
C ALA A 238 -4.09 -21.08 -28.73
N TYR A 239 -2.89 -21.52 -29.14
CA TYR A 239 -2.08 -22.42 -28.31
C TYR A 239 -1.66 -21.79 -26.98
N VAL A 240 -1.35 -20.48 -26.94
CA VAL A 240 -1.11 -19.75 -25.68
C VAL A 240 -2.32 -19.84 -24.77
N LEU A 241 -3.53 -19.62 -25.29
CA LEU A 241 -4.75 -19.69 -24.51
C LEU A 241 -4.98 -21.09 -23.94
N LEU A 242 -4.83 -22.13 -24.76
CA LEU A 242 -4.97 -23.52 -24.31
C LEU A 242 -3.91 -23.89 -23.25
N ALA A 243 -2.67 -23.43 -23.43
CA ALA A 243 -1.59 -23.67 -22.48
C ALA A 243 -1.87 -23.01 -21.11
N GLU A 244 -2.46 -21.81 -21.11
CA GLU A 244 -2.84 -21.13 -19.88
C GLU A 244 -4.10 -21.72 -19.24
N GLU A 245 -5.13 -22.06 -20.02
CA GLU A 245 -6.46 -22.36 -19.50
C GLU A 245 -6.78 -23.86 -19.43
N GLU A 246 -6.37 -24.66 -20.40
CA GLU A 246 -6.79 -26.07 -20.50
C GLU A 246 -5.79 -27.02 -19.83
N ALA A 247 -4.50 -26.69 -19.90
CA ALA A 247 -3.45 -27.52 -19.34
C ALA A 247 -3.67 -27.81 -17.85
N THR A 248 -3.68 -29.09 -17.48
CA THR A 248 -3.89 -29.52 -16.09
C THR A 248 -2.58 -29.74 -15.34
N THR A 249 -1.47 -29.85 -16.07
CA THR A 249 -0.12 -30.04 -15.54
C THR A 249 0.87 -29.10 -16.22
N ILE A 250 2.03 -28.87 -15.58
CA ILE A 250 3.12 -28.09 -16.19
C ILE A 250 3.64 -28.75 -17.47
N VAL A 251 3.61 -30.08 -17.55
CA VAL A 251 4.03 -30.84 -18.74
C VAL A 251 3.08 -30.58 -19.91
N ASP A 252 1.77 -30.57 -19.66
CA ASP A 252 0.76 -30.21 -20.66
C ASP A 252 0.91 -28.77 -21.13
N ALA A 253 1.12 -27.84 -20.20
CA ALA A 253 1.35 -26.44 -20.53
C ALA A 253 2.59 -26.30 -21.40
N GLU A 254 3.71 -26.95 -21.05
CA GLU A 254 4.93 -26.94 -21.85
C GLU A 254 4.70 -27.49 -23.27
N ARG A 255 3.97 -28.59 -23.42
CA ARG A 255 3.63 -29.17 -24.72
C ARG A 255 2.87 -28.18 -25.61
N LEU A 256 1.86 -27.52 -25.07
CA LEU A 256 1.07 -26.51 -25.79
C LEU A 256 1.91 -25.27 -26.10
N PHE A 257 2.75 -24.80 -25.16
CA PHE A 257 3.67 -23.69 -25.44
C PHE A 257 4.74 -24.02 -26.49
N LYS A 258 5.18 -25.28 -26.62
CA LYS A 258 6.07 -25.71 -27.72
C LYS A 258 5.37 -25.63 -29.08
N GLN A 259 4.09 -25.98 -29.14
CA GLN A 259 3.27 -25.78 -30.35
C GLN A 259 3.10 -24.29 -30.66
N ALA A 260 2.81 -23.48 -29.63
CA ALA A 260 2.74 -22.03 -29.75
C ALA A 260 4.05 -21.43 -30.26
N LEU A 261 5.21 -21.92 -29.78
CA LEU A 261 6.52 -21.43 -30.20
C LEU A 261 6.77 -21.68 -31.69
N LYS A 262 6.48 -22.90 -32.17
CA LYS A 262 6.65 -23.26 -33.58
C LYS A 262 5.81 -22.35 -34.50
N ALA A 263 4.55 -22.12 -34.14
CA ALA A 263 3.66 -21.22 -34.86
C ALA A 263 4.14 -19.76 -34.76
N GLY A 264 4.48 -19.31 -33.55
CA GLY A 264 4.87 -17.93 -33.24
C GLY A 264 6.16 -17.51 -33.92
N GLU A 265 7.18 -18.37 -33.98
CA GLU A 265 8.42 -18.07 -34.70
C GLU A 265 8.20 -17.93 -36.21
N THR A 266 7.32 -18.75 -36.79
CA THR A 266 6.99 -18.68 -38.21
C THR A 266 6.30 -17.36 -38.54
N ILE A 267 5.35 -16.94 -37.69
CA ILE A 267 4.64 -15.67 -37.83
C ILE A 267 5.60 -14.48 -37.62
N TYR A 268 6.41 -14.52 -36.56
CA TYR A 268 7.40 -13.47 -36.27
C TYR A 268 8.40 -13.26 -37.40
N ARG A 269 8.95 -14.35 -37.97
CA ARG A 269 9.86 -14.26 -39.12
C ARG A 269 9.20 -13.61 -40.33
N ARG A 270 7.92 -13.89 -40.56
CA ARG A 270 7.13 -13.29 -41.65
C ARG A 270 6.89 -11.79 -41.40
N SER A 271 6.48 -11.39 -40.19
CA SER A 271 6.23 -9.97 -39.90
C SER A 271 7.51 -9.14 -39.89
N GLN A 272 8.65 -9.74 -39.51
CA GLN A 272 9.96 -9.08 -39.59
C GLN A 272 10.34 -8.72 -41.04
N GLN A 273 10.04 -9.60 -42.01
CA GLN A 273 10.31 -9.36 -43.43
C GLN A 273 9.49 -8.20 -44.02
N CYS A 274 8.30 -7.95 -43.47
CA CYS A 274 7.38 -6.92 -43.96
C CYS A 274 7.40 -5.62 -43.13
N GLN A 275 8.27 -5.49 -42.13
CA GLN A 275 8.19 -4.45 -41.11
C GLN A 275 8.17 -3.00 -41.66
N HIS A 276 8.94 -2.71 -42.71
CA HIS A 276 9.07 -1.36 -43.27
C HIS A 276 8.00 -1.01 -44.32
N GLN A 277 7.02 -1.88 -44.54
CA GLN A 277 6.05 -1.67 -45.61
C GLN A 277 4.95 -0.67 -45.23
N SER A 278 4.50 -0.68 -43.97
CA SER A 278 3.51 0.29 -43.47
C SER A 278 3.43 0.29 -41.94
N PRO A 279 2.82 1.33 -41.33
CA PRO A 279 2.58 1.36 -39.88
C PRO A 279 1.77 0.15 -39.36
N GLN A 280 0.92 -0.42 -40.20
CA GLN A 280 0.16 -1.63 -39.88
C GLN A 280 1.06 -2.87 -39.76
N HIS A 281 2.11 -2.97 -40.58
CA HIS A 281 3.10 -4.04 -40.50
C HIS A 281 4.01 -3.88 -39.26
N GLU A 282 4.36 -2.64 -38.89
CA GLU A 282 5.07 -2.37 -37.63
C GLU A 282 4.23 -2.76 -36.40
N ALA A 283 2.94 -2.43 -36.40
CA ALA A 283 2.02 -2.84 -35.34
C ALA A 283 1.87 -4.36 -35.25
N GLN A 284 1.82 -5.05 -36.40
CA GLN A 284 1.80 -6.51 -36.44
C GLN A 284 3.10 -7.11 -35.92
N LEU A 285 4.27 -6.60 -36.32
CA LEU A 285 5.56 -7.06 -35.79
C LEU A 285 5.63 -6.88 -34.26
N ARG A 286 5.16 -5.74 -33.73
CA ARG A 286 5.10 -5.50 -32.28
C ARG A 286 4.26 -6.56 -31.57
N ARG A 287 3.06 -6.83 -32.08
CA ARG A 287 2.17 -7.87 -31.56
C ARG A 287 2.83 -9.25 -31.62
N ASP A 288 3.40 -9.63 -32.76
CA ASP A 288 4.01 -10.95 -32.94
C ASP A 288 5.26 -11.13 -32.07
N THR A 289 6.03 -10.06 -31.86
CA THR A 289 7.15 -10.01 -30.92
C THR A 289 6.65 -10.23 -29.49
N ASN A 290 5.58 -9.54 -29.06
CA ASN A 290 4.99 -9.73 -27.74
C ASN A 290 4.53 -11.17 -27.50
N VAL A 291 3.85 -11.77 -28.49
CA VAL A 291 3.43 -13.18 -28.45
C VAL A 291 4.64 -14.12 -28.31
N LEU A 292 5.67 -13.93 -29.14
CA LEU A 292 6.87 -14.77 -29.12
C LEU A 292 7.61 -14.70 -27.77
N VAL A 293 7.79 -13.48 -27.24
CA VAL A 293 8.49 -13.25 -25.97
C VAL A 293 7.68 -13.83 -24.81
N TYR A 294 6.35 -13.70 -24.83
CA TYR A 294 5.47 -14.33 -23.85
C TYR A 294 5.63 -15.85 -23.86
N ILE A 295 5.58 -16.49 -25.03
CA ILE A 295 5.73 -17.95 -25.18
C ILE A 295 7.09 -18.42 -24.64
N LYS A 296 8.19 -17.80 -25.10
CA LYS A 296 9.55 -18.14 -24.65
C LYS A 296 9.70 -17.96 -23.14
N ARG A 297 9.13 -16.90 -22.54
CA ARG A 297 9.13 -16.69 -21.09
C ARG A 297 8.35 -17.79 -20.37
N ARG A 298 7.16 -18.15 -20.84
CA ARG A 298 6.35 -19.23 -20.22
C ARG A 298 7.01 -20.59 -20.35
N LEU A 299 7.73 -20.87 -21.44
CA LEU A 299 8.58 -22.06 -21.57
C LEU A 299 9.71 -22.08 -20.54
N ALA A 300 10.39 -20.94 -20.31
CA ALA A 300 11.40 -20.84 -19.26
C ALA A 300 10.80 -21.13 -17.87
N MET A 301 9.59 -20.61 -17.60
CA MET A 301 8.86 -20.89 -16.35
C MET A 301 8.48 -22.38 -16.23
N CYS A 302 8.04 -23.03 -17.31
CA CYS A 302 7.80 -24.47 -17.35
C CYS A 302 9.08 -25.25 -17.05
N ALA A 303 10.19 -24.93 -17.73
CA ALA A 303 11.48 -25.58 -17.52
C ALA A 303 11.94 -25.49 -16.06
N ARG A 304 11.80 -24.30 -15.44
CA ARG A 304 12.08 -24.08 -14.01
C ARG A 304 11.22 -24.98 -13.12
N LYS A 305 9.90 -24.97 -13.33
CA LYS A 305 8.95 -25.79 -12.54
C LYS A 305 9.18 -27.30 -12.70
N LEU A 306 9.76 -27.73 -13.83
CA LEU A 306 10.14 -29.12 -14.11
C LEU A 306 11.57 -29.46 -13.65
N GLY A 307 12.23 -28.58 -12.89
CA GLY A 307 13.59 -28.81 -12.37
C GLY A 307 14.73 -28.58 -13.37
N ARG A 308 14.43 -28.19 -14.61
CA ARG A 308 15.43 -27.85 -15.64
C ARG A 308 15.89 -26.40 -15.50
N ILE A 309 16.44 -26.06 -14.33
CA ILE A 309 16.72 -24.67 -13.95
C ILE A 309 17.77 -24.01 -14.86
N ARG A 310 18.82 -24.75 -15.28
CA ARG A 310 19.85 -24.24 -16.20
C ARG A 310 19.28 -23.85 -17.57
N GLU A 311 18.32 -24.62 -18.07
CA GLU A 311 17.63 -24.32 -19.33
C GLU A 311 16.78 -23.06 -19.18
N ALA A 312 16.03 -22.94 -18.08
CA ALA A 312 15.25 -21.74 -17.78
C ALA A 312 16.13 -20.48 -17.74
N VAL A 313 17.27 -20.53 -17.04
CA VAL A 313 18.25 -19.42 -16.99
C VAL A 313 18.76 -19.06 -18.38
N LYS A 314 19.09 -20.06 -19.21
CA LYS A 314 19.54 -19.83 -20.59
C LYS A 314 18.47 -19.09 -21.39
N ILE A 315 17.23 -19.57 -21.39
CA ILE A 315 16.12 -18.95 -22.13
C ILE A 315 15.90 -17.51 -21.66
N MET A 316 15.93 -17.24 -20.35
CA MET A 316 15.74 -15.89 -19.80
C MET A 316 16.87 -14.93 -20.19
N ARG A 317 18.13 -15.39 -20.16
CA ARG A 317 19.28 -14.59 -20.61
C ARG A 317 19.21 -14.29 -22.11
N ASP A 318 18.85 -15.29 -22.91
CA ASP A 318 18.69 -15.14 -24.36
C ASP A 318 17.59 -14.13 -24.67
N LEU A 319 16.43 -14.21 -24.00
CA LEU A 319 15.34 -13.23 -24.14
C LEU A 319 15.76 -11.79 -23.81
N MET A 320 16.47 -11.60 -22.69
CA MET A 320 16.95 -10.28 -22.28
C MET A 320 17.99 -9.70 -23.24
N LYS A 321 18.72 -10.55 -23.97
CA LYS A 321 19.70 -10.15 -24.98
C LYS A 321 19.05 -9.86 -26.33
N GLU A 322 18.10 -10.70 -26.75
CA GLU A 322 17.42 -10.63 -28.04
C GLU A 322 16.39 -9.49 -28.08
N PHE A 323 15.72 -9.22 -26.96
CA PHE A 323 14.70 -8.18 -26.86
C PHE A 323 14.92 -7.18 -25.70
N PRO A 324 16.03 -6.42 -25.68
CA PRO A 324 16.35 -5.49 -24.59
C PRO A 324 15.25 -4.46 -24.25
N PRO A 325 14.49 -3.90 -25.22
CA PRO A 325 13.45 -2.91 -24.92
C PRO A 325 12.19 -3.48 -24.23
N LEU A 326 12.00 -4.81 -24.20
CA LEU A 326 10.77 -5.45 -23.70
C LEU A 326 10.80 -5.66 -22.18
N THR A 327 11.16 -4.60 -21.45
CA THR A 327 11.10 -4.49 -19.99
C THR A 327 9.71 -4.78 -19.41
N MET A 328 8.66 -4.78 -20.24
CA MET A 328 7.26 -4.96 -19.82
C MET A 328 6.97 -6.27 -19.06
N LEU A 329 7.73 -7.34 -19.29
CA LEU A 329 7.52 -8.61 -18.58
C LEU A 329 8.43 -8.82 -17.37
N ASN A 330 9.31 -7.86 -17.06
CA ASN A 330 10.27 -7.93 -15.94
C ASN A 330 11.01 -9.29 -15.85
N ILE A 331 11.49 -9.80 -16.99
CA ILE A 331 12.13 -11.13 -17.12
C ILE A 331 13.32 -11.30 -16.15
N HIS A 332 13.99 -10.19 -15.81
CA HIS A 332 15.07 -10.18 -14.84
C HIS A 332 14.65 -10.73 -13.46
N GLU A 333 13.40 -10.57 -13.03
CA GLU A 333 12.92 -11.13 -11.76
C GLU A 333 12.77 -12.66 -11.83
N ASN A 334 12.34 -13.20 -12.97
CA ASN A 334 12.36 -14.65 -13.22
C ASN A 334 13.79 -15.19 -13.19
N LEU A 335 14.74 -14.44 -13.77
CA LEU A 335 16.15 -14.81 -13.81
C LEU A 335 16.78 -14.80 -12.41
N LEU A 336 16.52 -13.75 -11.60
CA LEU A 336 17.00 -13.65 -10.23
C LEU A 336 16.57 -14.87 -9.41
N GLU A 337 15.29 -15.22 -9.47
CA GLU A 337 14.75 -16.36 -8.75
C GLU A 337 15.40 -17.68 -9.21
N SER A 338 15.54 -17.89 -10.53
CA SER A 338 16.15 -19.11 -11.08
C SER A 338 17.64 -19.24 -10.72
N LEU A 339 18.36 -18.12 -10.65
CA LEU A 339 19.77 -18.09 -10.24
C LEU A 339 19.94 -18.34 -8.74
N LEU A 340 19.02 -17.84 -7.90
CA LEU A 340 18.98 -18.16 -6.47
C LEU A 340 18.74 -19.65 -6.25
N GLU A 341 17.87 -20.27 -7.04
CA GLU A 341 17.63 -21.71 -6.98
C GLU A 341 18.89 -22.52 -7.32
N LEU A 342 19.68 -22.07 -8.31
CA LEU A 342 21.00 -22.63 -8.61
C LEU A 342 22.09 -22.28 -7.59
N GLN A 343 21.81 -21.40 -6.62
CA GLN A 343 22.81 -20.82 -5.70
C GLN A 343 23.96 -20.11 -6.43
N ALA A 344 23.70 -19.62 -7.65
CA ALA A 344 24.67 -18.89 -8.46
C ALA A 344 24.78 -17.43 -7.98
N TYR A 345 25.17 -17.21 -6.73
CA TYR A 345 25.10 -15.89 -6.08
C TYR A 345 25.93 -14.80 -6.77
N ALA A 346 27.04 -15.17 -7.43
CA ALA A 346 27.84 -14.24 -8.23
C ALA A 346 27.04 -13.73 -9.45
N ASP A 347 26.30 -14.61 -10.11
CA ASP A 347 25.43 -14.25 -11.23
C ASP A 347 24.24 -13.40 -10.76
N VAL A 348 23.68 -13.70 -9.58
CA VAL A 348 22.62 -12.87 -8.97
C VAL A 348 23.15 -11.45 -8.75
N GLN A 349 24.35 -11.31 -8.18
CA GLN A 349 24.99 -10.01 -7.98
C GLN A 349 25.23 -9.27 -9.30
N ALA A 350 25.63 -9.97 -10.36
CA ALA A 350 25.85 -9.38 -11.68
C ALA A 350 24.54 -8.88 -12.33
N VAL A 351 23.41 -9.55 -12.08
CA VAL A 351 22.09 -9.04 -12.50
C VAL A 351 21.73 -7.80 -11.68
N LEU A 352 21.83 -7.86 -10.36
CA LEU A 352 21.48 -6.74 -9.47
C LEU A 352 22.31 -5.47 -9.74
N ALA A 353 23.60 -5.60 -10.06
CA ALA A 353 24.46 -4.47 -10.37
C ALA A 353 23.94 -3.61 -11.53
N LYS A 354 23.20 -4.21 -12.49
CA LYS A 354 22.55 -3.47 -13.58
C LYS A 354 21.38 -2.63 -13.10
N TYR A 355 20.81 -2.94 -11.95
CA TYR A 355 19.65 -2.30 -11.34
C TYR A 355 20.03 -1.49 -10.10
N ASP A 356 21.32 -1.23 -9.85
CA ASP A 356 21.75 -0.38 -8.72
C ASP A 356 21.43 1.10 -8.98
N ASP A 357 21.37 1.53 -10.24
CA ASP A 357 20.97 2.88 -10.65
C ASP A 357 19.60 3.27 -10.06
N ILE A 358 19.50 4.51 -9.55
CA ILE A 358 18.29 5.10 -8.98
C ILE A 358 17.23 5.34 -10.07
N SER A 359 17.67 5.56 -11.31
CA SER A 359 16.78 5.81 -12.45
C SER A 359 15.95 4.58 -12.87
N LEU A 360 16.40 3.37 -12.48
CA LEU A 360 15.77 2.12 -12.87
C LEU A 360 14.67 1.71 -11.89
N PRO A 361 13.56 1.12 -12.39
CA PRO A 361 12.43 0.77 -11.56
C PRO A 361 12.81 -0.31 -10.55
N LYS A 362 12.70 0.00 -9.26
CA LYS A 362 12.87 -0.97 -8.17
C LYS A 362 11.63 -1.87 -8.03
N SER A 363 11.82 -3.03 -7.41
CA SER A 363 10.80 -4.00 -7.02
C SER A 363 11.22 -4.73 -5.75
N ALA A 364 10.28 -5.41 -5.10
CA ALA A 364 10.59 -6.22 -3.93
C ALA A 364 11.65 -7.29 -4.26
N ALA A 365 11.58 -7.88 -5.47
CA ALA A 365 12.56 -8.85 -5.95
C ALA A 365 13.97 -8.27 -5.99
N ILE A 366 14.16 -7.04 -6.48
CA ILE A 366 15.48 -6.38 -6.53
C ILE A 366 15.97 -6.08 -5.10
N CYS A 367 15.16 -5.36 -4.31
CA CYS A 367 15.60 -4.84 -3.01
C CYS A 367 15.86 -5.96 -2.00
N TYR A 368 14.94 -6.91 -1.86
CA TYR A 368 15.10 -7.99 -0.89
C TYR A 368 16.13 -9.04 -1.33
N THR A 369 16.31 -9.27 -2.65
CA THR A 369 17.41 -10.16 -3.10
C THR A 369 18.77 -9.54 -2.84
N ALA A 370 18.93 -8.22 -3.05
CA ALA A 370 20.15 -7.52 -2.68
C ALA A 370 20.42 -7.61 -1.16
N ALA A 371 19.38 -7.41 -0.33
CA ALA A 371 19.47 -7.58 1.11
C ALA A 371 19.87 -9.01 1.50
N LEU A 372 19.29 -10.03 0.85
CA LEU A 372 19.64 -11.44 1.08
C LEU A 372 21.10 -11.73 0.75
N LEU A 373 21.64 -11.21 -0.37
CA LEU A 373 23.04 -11.43 -0.73
C LEU A 373 24.01 -10.82 0.28
N LYS A 374 23.71 -9.63 0.82
CA LYS A 374 24.52 -9.00 1.87
C LYS A 374 24.40 -9.75 3.19
N THR A 375 23.18 -10.10 3.58
CA THR A 375 22.87 -10.91 4.77
C THR A 375 23.66 -12.22 4.77
N ARG A 376 23.70 -12.93 3.64
CA ARG A 376 24.46 -14.18 3.48
C ARG A 376 25.92 -14.08 3.91
N THR A 377 26.54 -12.91 3.78
CA THR A 377 27.98 -12.74 4.08
C THR A 377 28.28 -12.60 5.56
N VAL A 378 27.25 -12.41 6.41
CA VAL A 378 27.42 -12.10 7.84
C VAL A 378 26.51 -12.90 8.77
N SER A 379 25.46 -13.54 8.25
CA SER A 379 24.37 -14.08 9.05
C SER A 379 24.73 -15.30 9.89
N ASP A 380 25.74 -16.08 9.48
CA ASP A 380 26.24 -17.27 10.18
C ASP A 380 26.85 -16.94 11.55
N LYS A 381 27.44 -15.73 11.68
CA LYS A 381 28.14 -15.26 12.89
C LYS A 381 27.41 -14.14 13.59
N PHE A 382 26.26 -13.72 13.06
CA PHE A 382 25.52 -12.61 13.61
C PHE A 382 24.87 -12.99 14.94
N SER A 383 25.16 -12.22 15.99
CA SER A 383 24.55 -12.35 17.30
C SER A 383 24.20 -10.95 17.82
N PRO A 384 22.92 -10.67 18.17
CA PRO A 384 22.51 -9.38 18.72
C PRO A 384 23.27 -9.00 19.99
N GLU A 385 23.60 -9.98 20.85
CA GLU A 385 24.35 -9.77 22.09
C GLU A 385 25.82 -9.40 21.82
N THR A 386 26.41 -10.01 20.80
CA THR A 386 27.79 -9.69 20.41
C THR A 386 27.82 -8.31 19.77
N ALA A 387 26.86 -8.01 18.87
CA ALA A 387 26.72 -6.72 18.21
C ALA A 387 26.48 -5.57 19.20
N SER A 388 25.75 -5.79 20.29
CA SER A 388 25.53 -4.75 21.31
C SER A 388 26.78 -4.43 22.13
N ARG A 389 27.69 -5.39 22.33
CA ARG A 389 28.95 -5.19 23.07
C ARG A 389 30.05 -4.61 22.20
N ARG A 390 30.23 -5.11 20.98
CA ARG A 390 31.35 -4.74 20.08
C ARG A 390 30.98 -3.74 18.99
N GLY A 391 29.70 -3.43 18.82
CA GLY A 391 29.19 -2.74 17.65
C GLY A 391 29.09 -3.65 16.42
N LEU A 392 28.45 -3.14 15.36
CA LEU A 392 28.36 -3.82 14.07
C LEU A 392 29.66 -3.60 13.28
N SER A 393 30.18 -4.67 12.66
CA SER A 393 31.24 -4.58 11.66
C SER A 393 30.74 -3.89 10.40
N THR A 394 31.65 -3.40 9.55
CA THR A 394 31.27 -2.76 8.27
C THR A 394 30.41 -3.68 7.39
N ALA A 395 30.69 -4.98 7.37
CA ALA A 395 29.90 -5.95 6.60
C ALA A 395 28.48 -6.11 7.20
N GLU A 396 28.36 -6.15 8.53
CA GLU A 396 27.07 -6.21 9.22
C GLU A 396 26.27 -4.93 9.01
N ILE A 397 26.90 -3.75 9.08
CA ILE A 397 26.28 -2.45 8.78
C ILE A 397 25.69 -2.47 7.36
N ASN A 398 26.48 -2.87 6.36
CA ASN A 398 26.02 -2.94 4.97
C ASN A 398 24.83 -3.90 4.78
N ALA A 399 24.79 -5.01 5.53
CA ALA A 399 23.67 -5.95 5.48
C ALA A 399 22.41 -5.36 6.12
N VAL A 400 22.56 -4.72 7.29
CA VAL A 400 21.46 -4.03 7.99
C VAL A 400 20.91 -2.89 7.14
N GLU A 401 21.76 -2.07 6.52
CA GLU A 401 21.34 -1.00 5.60
C GLU A 401 20.61 -1.54 4.36
N ALA A 402 21.05 -2.68 3.81
CA ALA A 402 20.35 -3.31 2.70
C ALA A 402 18.97 -3.82 3.11
N ILE A 403 18.84 -4.42 4.31
CA ILE A 403 17.53 -4.78 4.88
C ILE A 403 16.68 -3.53 5.09
N HIS A 404 17.24 -2.45 5.63
CA HIS A 404 16.52 -1.20 5.85
C HIS A 404 15.91 -0.66 4.55
N ARG A 405 16.72 -0.58 3.48
CA ARG A 405 16.24 -0.14 2.15
C ARG A 405 15.17 -1.06 1.58
N ALA A 406 15.27 -2.37 1.81
CA ALA A 406 14.26 -3.33 1.36
C ALA A 406 12.93 -3.19 2.12
N VAL A 407 12.99 -3.04 3.44
CA VAL A 407 11.83 -2.81 4.30
C VAL A 407 11.19 -1.45 4.02
N GLU A 408 11.99 -0.41 3.80
CA GLU A 408 11.52 0.90 3.37
C GLU A 408 10.80 0.82 2.02
N PHE A 409 11.33 0.07 1.06
CA PHE A 409 10.70 -0.12 -0.24
C PHE A 409 9.32 -0.80 -0.12
N ASN A 410 9.26 -1.97 0.53
CA ASN A 410 8.02 -2.70 0.76
C ASN A 410 8.00 -3.29 2.19
N PRO A 411 7.25 -2.67 3.13
CA PRO A 411 7.23 -3.07 4.54
C PRO A 411 6.37 -4.31 4.82
N HIS A 412 5.65 -4.83 3.82
CA HIS A 412 4.76 -5.98 3.98
C HIS A 412 5.53 -7.32 3.93
N VAL A 413 6.63 -7.38 3.18
CA VAL A 413 7.43 -8.59 2.93
C VAL A 413 7.94 -9.27 4.21
N PRO A 414 8.49 -8.58 5.24
CA PRO A 414 9.13 -9.23 6.37
C PRO A 414 8.19 -10.18 7.11
N LYS A 415 6.92 -9.78 7.29
CA LYS A 415 5.93 -10.62 7.99
C LYS A 415 5.61 -11.92 7.26
N TYR A 416 5.67 -11.93 5.93
CA TYR A 416 5.53 -13.16 5.16
C TYR A 416 6.82 -14.00 5.19
N LEU A 417 7.99 -13.37 5.12
CA LEU A 417 9.28 -14.08 5.21
C LEU A 417 9.49 -14.72 6.59
N LEU A 418 9.03 -14.07 7.65
CA LEU A 418 9.09 -14.54 9.03
C LEU A 418 7.91 -15.45 9.39
N GLU A 419 7.05 -15.77 8.41
CA GLU A 419 5.88 -16.65 8.58
C GLU A 419 4.89 -16.17 9.67
N MET A 420 4.92 -14.87 10.00
CA MET A 420 3.96 -14.22 10.88
C MET A 420 2.61 -13.99 10.20
N LYS A 421 2.59 -14.04 8.86
CA LYS A 421 1.39 -14.08 8.03
C LYS A 421 1.39 -15.37 7.19
N SER A 422 0.22 -15.97 7.03
CA SER A 422 0.02 -17.09 6.11
C SER A 422 0.23 -16.65 4.66
N LEU A 423 0.95 -17.46 3.89
CA LEU A 423 1.07 -17.29 2.44
C LEU A 423 -0.18 -17.82 1.74
N ILE A 424 -0.62 -17.10 0.71
CA ILE A 424 -1.66 -17.53 -0.24
C ILE A 424 -1.04 -17.66 -1.63
N LEU A 425 -1.80 -18.17 -2.61
CA LEU A 425 -1.35 -18.11 -4.00
C LEU A 425 -1.23 -16.64 -4.44
N PRO A 426 -0.13 -16.26 -5.08
CA PRO A 426 0.05 -14.88 -5.50
C PRO A 426 -0.89 -14.55 -6.66
N PRO A 427 -1.40 -13.31 -6.76
CA PRO A 427 -2.22 -12.87 -7.90
C PRO A 427 -1.45 -12.83 -9.22
N GLU A 428 -2.16 -12.71 -10.35
CA GLU A 428 -1.57 -12.50 -11.67
C GLU A 428 -1.02 -11.07 -11.84
N HIS A 429 -1.54 -10.12 -11.06
CA HIS A 429 -1.08 -8.74 -11.00
C HIS A 429 -0.76 -8.31 -9.57
N ILE A 430 0.19 -7.38 -9.45
CA ILE A 430 0.68 -6.85 -8.17
C ILE A 430 0.67 -5.34 -8.19
N LEU A 431 0.42 -4.76 -7.02
CA LEU A 431 0.71 -3.37 -6.74
C LEU A 431 2.13 -3.29 -6.17
N LYS A 432 3.01 -2.57 -6.86
CA LYS A 432 4.37 -2.33 -6.35
C LYS A 432 4.29 -1.68 -4.97
N ARG A 433 5.10 -2.17 -4.05
CA ARG A 433 5.18 -1.79 -2.63
C ARG A 433 3.97 -2.21 -1.78
N GLY A 434 2.97 -2.86 -2.38
CA GLY A 434 1.78 -3.38 -1.70
C GLY A 434 1.99 -4.76 -1.06
N ASP A 435 0.96 -5.22 -0.37
CA ASP A 435 0.83 -6.56 0.20
C ASP A 435 0.79 -7.63 -0.91
N SER A 436 0.21 -7.34 -2.08
CA SER A 436 0.22 -8.27 -3.24
C SER A 436 1.63 -8.54 -3.79
N GLU A 437 2.47 -7.52 -3.95
CA GLU A 437 3.88 -7.71 -4.32
C GLU A 437 4.63 -8.47 -3.22
N ALA A 438 4.32 -8.21 -1.95
CA ALA A 438 4.96 -8.90 -0.84
C ALA A 438 4.65 -10.41 -0.81
N ILE A 439 3.39 -10.78 -1.05
CA ILE A 439 2.97 -12.18 -1.22
C ILE A 439 3.70 -12.79 -2.42
N ALA A 440 3.69 -12.11 -3.58
CA ALA A 440 4.36 -12.59 -4.78
C ALA A 440 5.85 -12.83 -4.56
N TYR A 441 6.55 -11.92 -3.88
CA TYR A 441 7.96 -12.10 -3.54
C TYR A 441 8.15 -13.29 -2.57
N ALA A 442 7.48 -13.26 -1.42
CA ALA A 442 7.70 -14.24 -0.35
C ALA A 442 7.32 -15.67 -0.77
N PHE A 443 6.28 -15.82 -1.60
CA PHE A 443 5.86 -17.13 -2.13
C PHE A 443 6.99 -17.88 -2.85
N PHE A 444 7.84 -17.17 -3.59
CA PHE A 444 8.96 -17.76 -4.32
C PHE A 444 10.30 -17.66 -3.58
N HIS A 445 10.48 -16.67 -2.69
CA HIS A 445 11.79 -16.36 -2.12
C HIS A 445 11.98 -16.81 -0.67
N LEU A 446 10.91 -17.16 0.07
CA LEU A 446 11.03 -17.60 1.45
C LEU A 446 12.02 -18.77 1.61
N GLN A 447 11.99 -19.74 0.69
CA GLN A 447 12.92 -20.87 0.74
C GLN A 447 14.38 -20.45 0.54
N HIS A 448 14.64 -19.42 -0.27
CA HIS A 448 15.98 -18.87 -0.47
C HIS A 448 16.50 -18.17 0.80
N TRP A 449 15.62 -17.50 1.55
CA TRP A 449 15.95 -16.95 2.87
C TRP A 449 16.20 -18.03 3.91
N LYS A 450 15.36 -19.07 3.97
CA LYS A 450 15.52 -20.22 4.88
C LYS A 450 16.81 -21.00 4.64
N ARG A 451 17.26 -21.08 3.40
CA ARG A 451 18.50 -21.79 3.02
C ARG A 451 19.75 -21.14 3.62
N ILE A 452 19.73 -19.84 3.89
CA ILE A 452 20.87 -19.11 4.44
C ILE A 452 20.74 -19.06 5.96
N GLU A 453 21.64 -19.76 6.65
CA GLU A 453 21.64 -19.83 8.11
C GLU A 453 21.75 -18.44 8.73
N GLY A 454 20.89 -18.17 9.72
CA GLY A 454 20.81 -16.88 10.40
C GLY A 454 20.16 -15.74 9.60
N ALA A 455 19.83 -15.89 8.31
CA ALA A 455 19.31 -14.78 7.51
C ALA A 455 17.96 -14.25 8.00
N LEU A 456 17.02 -15.16 8.30
CA LEU A 456 15.72 -14.79 8.88
C LEU A 456 15.87 -14.25 10.31
N HIS A 457 16.86 -14.72 11.07
CA HIS A 457 17.15 -14.18 12.40
C HIS A 457 17.65 -12.73 12.32
N LEU A 458 18.60 -12.44 11.42
CA LEU A 458 19.07 -11.08 11.18
C LEU A 458 17.92 -10.18 10.71
N LEU A 459 17.07 -10.66 9.80
CA LEU A 459 15.87 -9.95 9.38
C LEU A 459 14.99 -9.63 10.59
N GLN A 460 14.64 -10.63 11.41
CA GLN A 460 13.81 -10.49 12.62
C GLN A 460 14.35 -9.42 13.57
N CYS A 461 15.67 -9.38 13.80
CA CYS A 461 16.29 -8.44 14.72
C CYS A 461 16.30 -6.99 14.21
N THR A 462 16.17 -6.78 12.90
CA THR A 462 16.42 -5.47 12.27
C THR A 462 15.15 -4.82 11.72
N TRP A 463 14.23 -5.61 11.16
CA TRP A 463 13.08 -5.08 10.42
C TRP A 463 12.13 -4.22 11.27
N GLU A 464 11.88 -4.59 12.53
CA GLU A 464 11.04 -3.79 13.42
C GLU A 464 11.68 -2.45 13.77
N GLY A 465 13.01 -2.45 13.99
CA GLY A 465 13.78 -1.24 14.20
C GLY A 465 13.68 -0.32 13.00
N THR A 466 13.81 -0.87 11.79
CA THR A 466 13.57 -0.11 10.56
C THR A 466 12.17 0.46 10.53
N PHE A 467 11.14 -0.36 10.78
CA PHE A 467 9.74 0.07 10.72
C PHE A 467 9.44 1.23 11.70
N ARG A 468 10.06 1.23 12.89
CA ARG A 468 9.97 2.32 13.87
C ARG A 468 10.75 3.57 13.45
N MET A 469 11.80 3.41 12.65
CA MET A 469 12.62 4.52 12.12
C MET A 469 12.07 5.12 10.83
N ILE A 470 11.18 4.43 10.10
CA ILE A 470 10.50 5.04 8.97
C ILE A 470 9.58 6.14 9.55
N PRO A 471 9.81 7.42 9.20
CA PRO A 471 9.05 8.54 9.76
C PRO A 471 7.55 8.36 9.50
N TYR A 472 6.72 8.88 10.40
CA TYR A 472 5.27 8.88 10.23
C TYR A 472 4.78 10.29 9.84
N PRO A 473 3.95 10.44 8.79
CA PRO A 473 3.60 9.41 7.79
C PRO A 473 4.86 8.97 7.00
N LEU A 474 4.83 7.75 6.43
CA LEU A 474 5.97 7.08 5.76
C LEU A 474 6.67 7.92 4.66
N GLU A 475 6.11 9.07 4.31
CA GLU A 475 6.44 10.09 3.30
C GLU A 475 7.82 10.77 3.42
N LYS A 476 8.67 10.41 4.39
CA LYS A 476 10.00 11.06 4.59
C LYS A 476 11.19 10.08 4.53
N GLY A 477 11.06 8.97 3.79
CA GLY A 477 12.17 8.06 3.49
C GLY A 477 12.98 8.48 2.24
N HIS A 478 14.26 8.08 2.15
CA HIS A 478 15.12 8.40 1.01
C HIS A 478 14.75 7.62 -0.26
N LEU A 479 14.16 6.44 -0.11
CA LEU A 479 13.63 5.61 -1.20
C LEU A 479 12.10 5.52 -1.18
N PHE A 480 11.47 6.34 -0.33
CA PHE A 480 10.05 6.30 -0.06
C PHE A 480 9.34 7.51 -0.69
N TYR A 481 8.57 7.27 -1.75
CA TYR A 481 7.57 8.24 -2.22
C TYR A 481 6.22 7.98 -1.53
N PRO A 482 5.39 9.01 -1.28
CA PRO A 482 4.08 8.85 -0.67
C PRO A 482 3.24 7.78 -1.39
N TYR A 483 2.60 6.89 -0.63
CA TYR A 483 1.60 5.99 -1.21
C TYR A 483 0.42 6.83 -1.73
N PRO A 484 -0.02 6.64 -2.98
CA PRO A 484 -1.30 7.21 -3.41
C PRO A 484 -2.41 6.81 -2.43
N SER A 485 -3.38 7.69 -2.18
CA SER A 485 -4.44 7.46 -1.19
C SER A 485 -5.28 6.19 -1.48
N CYS A 486 -5.32 5.77 -2.75
CA CYS A 486 -5.98 4.55 -3.24
C CYS A 486 -5.21 3.25 -2.99
N THR A 487 -3.95 3.28 -2.53
CA THR A 487 -3.03 2.11 -2.58
C THR A 487 -3.62 0.89 -1.89
N GLU A 488 -4.11 1.06 -0.67
CA GLU A 488 -4.69 -0.05 0.10
C GLU A 488 -5.95 -0.61 -0.58
N THR A 489 -6.81 0.25 -1.13
CA THR A 489 -8.04 -0.16 -1.82
C THR A 489 -7.70 -0.95 -3.09
N ALA A 490 -6.78 -0.42 -3.92
CA ALA A 490 -6.36 -1.06 -5.15
C ALA A 490 -5.68 -2.42 -4.90
N ASP A 491 -4.84 -2.51 -3.85
CA ASP A 491 -4.16 -3.75 -3.51
C ASP A 491 -5.12 -4.81 -2.96
N ARG A 492 -6.15 -4.39 -2.21
CA ARG A 492 -7.21 -5.28 -1.72
C ARG A 492 -8.05 -5.87 -2.85
N GLU A 493 -8.26 -5.14 -3.95
CA GLU A 493 -8.99 -5.67 -5.11
C GLU A 493 -8.24 -6.80 -5.83
N LEU A 494 -6.90 -6.86 -5.69
CA LEU A 494 -6.07 -7.93 -6.24
C LEU A 494 -6.06 -9.19 -5.37
N LEU A 495 -6.29 -9.06 -4.06
CA LEU A 495 -6.15 -10.17 -3.12
C LEU A 495 -7.50 -10.81 -2.81
N PRO A 496 -7.62 -12.15 -2.87
CA PRO A 496 -8.85 -12.83 -2.49
C PRO A 496 -9.13 -12.58 -1.01
N TYR A 497 -10.37 -12.19 -0.67
CA TYR A 497 -10.80 -12.01 0.72
C TYR A 497 -10.74 -13.34 1.47
N LEU A 498 -9.63 -13.62 2.13
CA LEU A 498 -9.53 -14.75 3.05
C LEU A 498 -10.13 -14.33 4.38
N VAL A 499 -11.46 -14.42 4.47
CA VAL A 499 -12.12 -14.40 5.76
C VAL A 499 -11.75 -15.70 6.48
N CYS A 500 -10.71 -15.64 7.31
CA CYS A 500 -10.37 -16.69 8.25
C CYS A 500 -11.38 -16.65 9.42
N PHE A 501 -12.58 -17.20 9.22
CA PHE A 501 -13.45 -17.56 10.35
C PHE A 501 -13.36 -19.05 10.61
N TYR A 502 -12.63 -19.40 11.67
CA TYR A 502 -12.76 -20.68 12.33
C TYR A 502 -13.66 -20.49 13.55
N PHE A 503 -14.99 -20.42 13.40
CA PHE A 503 -15.89 -20.53 14.54
C PHE A 503 -17.19 -21.24 14.19
N LYS A 504 -17.40 -22.35 14.89
CA LYS A 504 -18.60 -23.18 14.88
C LYS A 504 -19.57 -22.62 15.93
N HIS A 505 -20.62 -21.91 15.53
CA HIS A 505 -21.95 -21.91 16.18
C HIS A 505 -22.95 -21.03 15.40
N ASP A 506 -24.15 -21.56 15.15
CA ASP A 506 -25.16 -21.01 14.24
C ASP A 506 -26.30 -20.32 15.01
N THR A 507 -26.30 -18.99 15.07
CA THR A 507 -27.47 -18.19 15.50
C THR A 507 -27.62 -16.90 14.69
N ARG A 508 -28.87 -16.46 14.46
CA ARG A 508 -29.21 -15.31 13.58
C ARG A 508 -28.70 -13.95 14.10
N LEU A 509 -28.65 -13.75 15.42
CA LEU A 509 -28.06 -12.54 16.02
C LEU A 509 -26.56 -12.43 15.76
N TRP A 510 -25.85 -13.57 15.73
CA TRP A 510 -24.43 -13.63 15.41
C TRP A 510 -24.13 -13.39 13.94
N LYS A 511 -25.03 -13.78 13.02
CA LYS A 511 -24.90 -13.42 11.60
C LYS A 511 -25.06 -11.92 11.38
N PHE A 512 -25.93 -11.26 12.15
CA PHE A 512 -26.10 -9.81 12.09
C PHE A 512 -24.94 -9.05 12.74
N SER A 513 -24.42 -9.52 13.88
CA SER A 513 -23.24 -8.92 14.52
C SER A 513 -21.95 -9.19 13.73
N ALA A 514 -21.81 -10.36 13.11
CA ALA A 514 -20.71 -10.69 12.19
C ALA A 514 -20.82 -9.91 10.88
N PHE A 515 -22.02 -9.64 10.38
CA PHE A 515 -22.25 -8.73 9.25
C PHE A 515 -21.84 -7.30 9.61
N LEU A 516 -22.29 -6.77 10.76
CA LEU A 516 -21.90 -5.46 11.27
C LEU A 516 -20.39 -5.36 11.54
N MET A 517 -19.79 -6.41 12.11
CA MET A 517 -18.34 -6.53 12.31
C MET A 517 -17.57 -6.72 11.02
N SER A 518 -18.13 -7.35 9.98
CA SER A 518 -17.49 -7.44 8.65
C SER A 518 -17.49 -6.08 7.94
N LEU A 519 -18.51 -5.25 8.22
CA LEU A 519 -18.57 -3.84 7.79
C LEU A 519 -17.65 -2.92 8.60
N LEU A 520 -17.37 -3.25 9.87
CA LEU A 520 -16.51 -2.45 10.77
C LEU A 520 -15.04 -2.91 10.82
N PHE A 521 -14.77 -4.18 10.51
CA PHE A 521 -13.47 -4.83 10.59
C PHE A 521 -13.25 -5.72 9.36
N ALA A 522 -13.20 -5.12 8.18
CA ALA A 522 -12.51 -5.71 7.03
C ALA A 522 -10.98 -5.53 7.22
N PHE A 523 -10.45 -6.10 8.30
CA PHE A 523 -9.01 -6.16 8.52
C PHE A 523 -8.58 -7.61 8.43
N HIS A 524 -7.72 -7.91 7.46
CA HIS A 524 -6.63 -8.84 7.75
C HIS A 524 -5.96 -8.24 9.01
N HIS A 525 -5.93 -8.96 10.13
CA HIS A 525 -5.54 -8.45 11.47
C HIS A 525 -4.09 -7.90 11.55
N VAL A 526 -3.42 -7.73 10.41
CA VAL A 526 -2.02 -7.35 10.25
C VAL A 526 -1.79 -6.58 8.93
N SER A 527 -2.74 -5.72 8.51
CA SER A 527 -2.44 -4.75 7.44
C SER A 527 -1.25 -3.89 7.88
N VAL A 528 -0.17 -3.86 7.09
CA VAL A 528 1.05 -3.07 7.38
C VAL A 528 0.96 -1.68 6.75
N TYR A 529 -0.16 -1.38 6.09
CA TYR A 529 -0.47 -0.02 5.69
C TYR A 529 -0.47 0.87 6.93
N PRO A 530 0.12 2.09 6.85
CA PRO A 530 0.05 3.03 7.96
C PRO A 530 -1.41 3.18 8.35
N LYS A 531 -1.73 2.94 9.62
CA LYS A 531 -3.08 3.13 10.14
C LYS A 531 -3.42 4.59 9.91
N LYS A 532 -4.32 4.88 8.97
CA LYS A 532 -4.82 6.25 8.79
C LYS A 532 -5.35 6.70 10.14
N GLU A 533 -4.79 7.78 10.69
CA GLU A 533 -5.39 8.39 11.88
C GLU A 533 -6.81 8.75 11.50
N ILE A 534 -7.77 8.25 12.26
CA ILE A 534 -9.17 8.59 12.05
C ILE A 534 -9.27 10.10 12.28
N PRO A 535 -9.68 10.91 11.28
CA PRO A 535 -9.72 12.35 11.39
C PRO A 535 -10.46 12.79 12.66
N PHE A 536 -10.03 13.90 13.26
CA PHE A 536 -10.70 14.46 14.45
C PHE A 536 -12.20 14.60 14.23
N PHE A 537 -12.61 14.98 13.02
CA PHE A 537 -14.01 15.16 12.69
C PHE A 537 -14.83 13.86 12.80
N ILE A 538 -14.27 12.71 12.43
CA ILE A 538 -14.95 11.41 12.59
C ILE A 538 -15.13 11.07 14.08
N HIS A 539 -14.11 11.30 14.90
CA HIS A 539 -14.23 11.12 16.36
C HIS A 539 -15.24 12.09 16.98
N PHE A 540 -15.22 13.34 16.53
CA PHE A 540 -16.12 14.39 16.99
C PHE A 540 -17.58 14.09 16.62
N THR A 541 -17.85 13.68 15.38
CA THR A 541 -19.19 13.27 14.93
C THR A 541 -19.66 12.00 15.64
N ALA A 542 -18.81 11.00 15.83
CA ALA A 542 -19.15 9.79 16.60
C ALA A 542 -19.47 10.13 18.07
N GLY A 543 -18.68 11.00 18.68
CA GLY A 543 -18.89 11.51 20.04
C GLY A 543 -20.19 12.30 20.20
N LEU A 544 -20.47 13.23 19.29
CA LEU A 544 -21.72 13.98 19.24
C LEU A 544 -22.93 13.06 19.03
N CYS A 545 -22.85 12.13 18.08
CA CYS A 545 -23.95 11.21 17.79
C CYS A 545 -24.25 10.31 19.00
N SER A 546 -23.22 9.77 19.65
CA SER A 546 -23.36 8.93 20.84
C SER A 546 -23.91 9.71 22.03
N SER A 547 -23.44 10.94 22.24
CA SER A 547 -23.92 11.82 23.31
C SER A 547 -25.38 12.22 23.09
N THR A 548 -25.75 12.56 21.84
CA THR A 548 -27.12 12.94 21.48
C THR A 548 -28.07 11.74 21.60
N ALA A 549 -27.65 10.55 21.17
CA ALA A 549 -28.42 9.33 21.34
C ALA A 549 -28.62 8.98 22.83
N MET A 550 -27.60 9.18 23.66
CA MET A 550 -27.70 8.98 25.11
C MET A 550 -28.65 9.99 25.76
N ILE A 551 -28.60 11.26 25.38
CA ILE A 551 -29.53 12.31 25.86
C ILE A 551 -30.97 12.00 25.40
N ALA A 552 -31.17 11.53 24.17
CA ALA A 552 -32.47 11.12 23.67
C ALA A 552 -33.02 9.91 24.45
N PHE A 553 -32.16 8.92 24.76
CA PHE A 553 -32.54 7.78 25.58
C PHE A 553 -32.91 8.19 27.02
N LEU A 554 -32.12 9.06 27.65
CA LEU A 554 -32.37 9.56 28.99
C LEU A 554 -33.63 10.42 29.08
N THR A 555 -33.89 11.26 28.08
CA THR A 555 -35.13 12.07 28.02
C THR A 555 -36.37 11.20 27.78
N HIS A 556 -36.23 10.08 27.06
CA HIS A 556 -37.31 9.11 26.90
C HIS A 556 -37.57 8.29 28.17
N GLN A 557 -36.53 7.82 28.86
CA GLN A 557 -36.66 6.98 30.06
C GLN A 557 -37.02 7.77 31.33
N PHE A 558 -36.53 9.01 31.45
CA PHE A 558 -36.69 9.85 32.65
C PHE A 558 -37.15 11.28 32.32
N PRO A 559 -38.38 11.45 31.78
CA PRO A 559 -38.85 12.75 31.29
C PRO A 559 -38.97 13.81 32.40
N GLU A 560 -39.31 13.42 33.63
CA GLU A 560 -39.49 14.37 34.74
C GLU A 560 -38.15 14.91 35.28
N ILE A 561 -37.12 14.06 35.40
CA ILE A 561 -35.79 14.44 35.90
C ILE A 561 -35.10 15.40 34.92
N MET A 562 -35.21 15.12 33.61
CA MET A 562 -34.66 16.01 32.58
C MET A 562 -35.39 17.36 32.52
N GLY A 563 -36.70 17.37 32.80
CA GLY A 563 -37.48 18.60 32.95
C GLY A 563 -37.06 19.48 34.14
N VAL A 564 -36.54 18.87 35.22
CA VAL A 564 -35.98 19.61 36.38
C VAL A 564 -34.62 20.22 36.02
N PHE A 565 -33.74 19.49 35.34
CA PHE A 565 -32.46 20.02 34.88
C PHE A 565 -32.62 21.18 33.90
N ALA A 566 -33.58 21.11 32.98
CA ALA A 566 -33.90 22.22 32.08
C ALA A 566 -34.43 23.47 32.82
N LYS A 567 -35.03 23.30 34.00
CA LYS A 567 -35.56 24.39 34.84
C LYS A 567 -34.57 24.89 35.89
N ALA A 568 -33.45 24.20 36.13
CA ALA A 568 -32.53 24.50 37.22
C ALA A 568 -31.64 25.74 36.99
N GLU A 569 -31.55 26.29 35.76
CA GLU A 569 -30.87 27.57 35.49
C GLU A 569 -31.62 28.80 36.07
N HIS A 570 -32.83 28.60 36.61
CA HIS A 570 -33.75 29.70 36.93
C HIS A 570 -33.62 30.29 38.36
N TYR A 571 -32.73 29.79 39.22
CA TYR A 571 -32.72 30.14 40.66
C TYR A 571 -31.55 31.01 41.17
N HIS A 572 -30.66 31.52 40.33
CA HIS A 572 -29.60 32.44 40.76
C HIS A 572 -29.73 33.85 40.18
N HIS A 573 -30.76 34.58 40.61
CA HIS A 573 -30.74 36.06 40.63
C HIS A 573 -31.48 36.56 41.89
N PRO A 574 -30.78 37.00 42.96
CA PRO A 574 -31.41 37.80 43.99
C PRO A 574 -31.60 39.23 43.46
N GLY A 575 -32.84 39.72 43.51
CA GLY A 575 -33.19 41.09 43.12
C GLY A 575 -32.55 42.15 44.03
N PRO A 576 -32.41 43.39 43.56
CA PRO A 576 -31.73 44.45 44.31
C PRO A 576 -32.60 45.00 45.45
N CYS A 577 -31.99 45.23 46.62
CA CYS A 577 -32.40 46.24 47.59
C CYS A 577 -31.62 47.53 47.33
#